data_AF-A0A0J7YUJ6-F1
#
_entry.id   AF-A0A0J7YUJ6-F1
#
_cell.length_a   1.000
_cell.length_b   1.000
_cell.length_c   1.000
_cell.angle_alpha   90.00
_cell.angle_beta   90.00
_cell.angle_gamma   90.00
#
_symmetry.space_group_name_H-M   'P 1'
#
loop_
_entity.id
_entity.type
_entity.pdbx_description
1 polymer ?
#
loop_
_entity_poly.entity_id
_entity_poly.type
_entity_poly.pdbx_seq_one_letter_code
_entity_poly.pdbx_strand_id
1 'polypeptide(L)'
;MASHPTGLFPVTDPARHAKGRQKMHGLALYTTHVWEAAATTKTSLCRIHGIEVDTERVALEIAPALAAIRTLDLEVIKNSQTPADQTRYTDTLASELEGQVVRGLLLLRNADIHLPATVDVQADRVVGEGAGFRVMPIWKSYDKLPSAIRTSTGTAASAHSAYRVAVAGRLVIETLLDALAFFRRCDPSLPRLVTGTQDLEYFPLRPYTTHDYERRHPDMPNRAQVEEQVRQATQESPPYGSSREILHRLDLDGGPVYCGYSLRLPLRTAFTEPEDQIARDIEAGFPYVAHDEHGDVRPVAVDATGQLVAAGTPLAKLALPTPRRHPLPETWHAEWDLAATDAFWYRNQRHLRDGTEV
;
A
#
# COMPACT_ATOMS: atom_id res chain seq x y z
N MET A 1 5.04 -39.68 -7.38
CA MET A 1 5.65 -38.53 -8.06
C MET A 1 4.66 -37.39 -7.97
N ALA A 2 4.96 -36.33 -7.22
CA ALA A 2 4.08 -35.17 -7.14
C ALA A 2 4.04 -34.49 -8.52
N SER A 3 2.85 -34.29 -9.09
CA SER A 3 2.70 -33.53 -10.32
C SER A 3 3.19 -32.10 -10.04
N HIS A 4 4.29 -31.69 -10.68
CA HIS A 4 4.70 -30.30 -10.62
C HIS A 4 3.54 -29.42 -11.13
N PRO A 5 3.19 -28.34 -10.43
CA PRO A 5 2.10 -27.47 -10.86
C PRO A 5 2.37 -26.96 -12.27
N THR A 6 1.43 -27.21 -13.19
CA THR A 6 1.51 -26.74 -14.57
C THR A 6 1.33 -25.22 -14.57
N GLY A 7 2.37 -24.50 -15.01
CA GLY A 7 2.29 -23.03 -15.19
C GLY A 7 1.29 -22.62 -16.26
N LEU A 8 0.89 -21.35 -16.25
CA LEU A 8 -0.02 -20.79 -17.26
C LEU A 8 0.58 -20.77 -18.67
N PHE A 9 1.90 -20.55 -18.76
CA PHE A 9 2.68 -20.39 -19.99
C PHE A 9 4.07 -21.02 -19.83
N PRO A 10 4.15 -22.37 -19.72
CA PRO A 10 5.41 -23.05 -19.44
C PRO A 10 6.44 -22.82 -20.56
N VAL A 11 7.70 -22.69 -20.18
CA VAL A 11 8.81 -22.50 -21.12
C VAL A 11 9.37 -23.86 -21.51
N THR A 12 9.06 -24.31 -22.72
CA THR A 12 9.43 -25.65 -23.21
C THR A 12 10.80 -25.70 -23.89
N ASP A 13 11.29 -24.57 -24.41
CA ASP A 13 12.63 -24.47 -25.01
C ASP A 13 13.73 -24.49 -23.94
N PRO A 14 14.66 -25.46 -23.95
CA PRO A 14 15.66 -25.61 -22.89
C PRO A 14 16.60 -24.40 -22.74
N ALA A 15 16.96 -23.74 -23.84
CA ALA A 15 17.88 -22.60 -23.80
C ALA A 15 17.21 -21.37 -23.15
N ARG A 16 15.95 -21.12 -23.52
CA ARG A 16 15.14 -20.06 -22.90
C ARG A 16 14.73 -20.39 -21.49
N HIS A 17 14.51 -21.66 -21.16
CA HIS A 17 14.28 -22.10 -19.79
C HIS A 17 15.50 -21.79 -18.92
N ALA A 18 16.70 -22.17 -19.34
CA ALA A 18 17.94 -21.85 -18.64
C ALA A 18 18.14 -20.34 -18.45
N LYS A 19 17.88 -19.55 -19.51
CA LYS A 19 17.90 -18.08 -19.45
C LYS A 19 16.83 -17.53 -18.50
N GLY A 20 15.63 -18.10 -18.51
CA GLY A 20 14.52 -17.78 -17.62
C GLY A 20 14.89 -18.00 -16.17
N ARG A 21 15.48 -19.17 -15.84
CA ARG A 21 15.99 -19.45 -14.49
C ARG A 21 17.04 -18.44 -14.04
N GLN A 22 17.98 -18.09 -14.91
CA GLN A 22 18.99 -17.08 -14.62
C GLN A 22 18.36 -15.71 -14.35
N LYS A 23 17.42 -15.26 -15.19
CA LYS A 23 16.78 -13.94 -15.05
C LYS A 23 15.79 -13.89 -13.90
N MET A 24 15.10 -14.98 -13.58
CA MET A 24 14.22 -15.06 -12.42
C MET A 24 15.01 -14.98 -11.12
N HIS A 25 16.14 -15.71 -11.02
CA HIS A 25 17.06 -15.58 -9.89
C HIS A 25 17.66 -14.17 -9.79
N GLY A 26 18.05 -13.57 -10.92
CA GLY A 26 18.50 -12.18 -10.95
C GLY A 26 17.42 -11.21 -10.47
N LEU A 27 16.18 -11.34 -10.93
CA LEU A 27 15.07 -10.49 -10.50
C LEU A 27 14.82 -10.60 -8.99
N ALA A 28 14.87 -11.80 -8.42
CA ALA A 28 14.79 -12.01 -6.98
C ALA A 28 15.91 -11.27 -6.22
N LEU A 29 17.17 -11.43 -6.67
CA LEU A 29 18.32 -10.75 -6.08
C LEU A 29 18.24 -9.22 -6.21
N TYR A 30 17.89 -8.68 -7.38
CA TYR A 30 17.77 -7.23 -7.56
C TYR A 30 16.62 -6.65 -6.74
N THR A 31 15.55 -7.43 -6.53
CA THR A 31 14.47 -7.04 -5.60
C THR A 31 15.00 -6.90 -4.17
N THR A 32 15.92 -7.76 -3.71
CA THR A 32 16.55 -7.59 -2.38
C THR A 32 17.48 -6.39 -2.33
N HIS A 33 18.21 -6.10 -3.40
CA HIS A 33 19.08 -4.92 -3.45
C HIS A 33 18.27 -3.62 -3.36
N VAL A 34 17.16 -3.52 -4.08
CA VAL A 34 16.22 -2.38 -3.98
C VAL A 34 15.67 -2.28 -2.55
N TRP A 35 15.32 -3.42 -1.94
CA TRP A 35 14.83 -3.48 -0.56
C TRP A 35 15.85 -2.97 0.46
N GLU A 36 17.12 -3.36 0.33
CA GLU A 36 18.22 -2.94 1.19
C GLU A 36 18.67 -1.50 0.94
N ALA A 37 18.66 -1.05 -0.33
CA ALA A 37 18.94 0.33 -0.70
C ALA A 37 17.95 1.27 -0.03
N ALA A 38 16.66 0.94 -0.06
CA ALA A 38 15.60 1.70 0.60
C ALA A 38 15.80 1.83 2.12
N ALA A 39 16.43 0.83 2.76
CA ALA A 39 16.74 0.85 4.20
C ALA A 39 18.08 1.53 4.54
N THR A 40 18.90 1.84 3.54
CA THR A 40 20.23 2.47 3.72
C THR A 40 20.35 3.81 2.99
N THR A 41 19.24 4.33 2.46
CA THR A 41 19.13 5.66 1.89
C THR A 41 19.43 6.73 2.94
N LYS A 42 20.24 7.72 2.57
CA LYS A 42 20.48 8.89 3.41
C LYS A 42 19.23 9.78 3.41
N THR A 43 18.74 10.07 4.61
CA THR A 43 17.62 11.00 4.84
C THR A 43 18.12 12.18 5.67
N SER A 44 17.85 13.40 5.22
CA SER A 44 18.18 14.62 5.97
C SER A 44 16.90 15.38 6.34
N LEU A 45 16.78 15.79 7.60
CA LEU A 45 15.69 16.66 8.06
C LEU A 45 16.10 18.12 7.86
N CYS A 46 15.50 18.80 6.88
CA CYS A 46 15.65 20.24 6.72
C CYS A 46 14.51 20.99 7.43
N ARG A 47 14.85 22.01 8.22
CA ARG A 47 13.88 22.86 8.92
C ARG A 47 12.95 23.64 8.00
N ILE A 48 13.36 23.94 6.76
CA ILE A 48 12.65 24.85 5.87
C ILE A 48 11.72 24.10 4.90
N HIS A 49 12.12 22.91 4.44
CA HIS A 49 11.40 22.16 3.40
C HIS A 49 11.10 20.71 3.78
N GLY A 50 11.32 20.32 5.05
CA GLY A 50 10.97 19.00 5.56
C GLY A 50 12.04 17.94 5.30
N ILE A 51 11.62 16.69 5.18
CA ILE A 51 12.53 15.56 4.95
C ILE A 51 12.98 15.55 3.49
N GLU A 52 14.29 15.63 3.28
CA GLU A 52 14.93 15.41 1.99
C GLU A 52 15.47 13.98 1.93
N VAL A 53 15.10 13.27 0.87
CA VAL A 53 15.40 11.85 0.69
C VAL A 53 16.19 11.66 -0.60
N ASP A 54 17.39 11.08 -0.47
CA ASP A 54 18.23 10.75 -1.63
C ASP A 54 17.84 9.38 -2.22
N THR A 55 16.95 9.38 -3.20
CA THR A 55 16.47 8.17 -3.87
C THR A 55 17.40 7.66 -4.97
N GLU A 56 18.57 8.29 -5.22
CA GLU A 56 19.46 7.95 -6.33
C GLU A 56 19.91 6.49 -6.25
N ARG A 57 20.33 6.03 -5.07
CA ARG A 57 20.77 4.64 -4.89
C ARG A 57 19.65 3.65 -5.21
N VAL A 58 18.41 3.96 -4.84
CA VAL A 58 17.25 3.10 -5.16
C VAL A 58 17.04 3.05 -6.67
N ALA A 59 17.10 4.20 -7.35
CA ALA A 59 16.98 4.27 -8.80
C ALA A 59 18.04 3.43 -9.53
N LEU A 60 19.29 3.44 -9.06
CA LEU A 60 20.37 2.63 -9.62
C LEU A 60 20.12 1.12 -9.49
N GLU A 61 19.62 0.66 -8.34
CA GLU A 61 19.37 -0.77 -8.09
C GLU A 61 18.12 -1.30 -8.85
N ILE A 62 17.22 -0.41 -9.29
CA ILE A 62 16.02 -0.77 -10.06
C ILE A 62 16.36 -1.22 -11.49
N ALA A 63 17.31 -0.57 -12.16
CA ALA A 63 17.64 -0.80 -13.57
C ALA A 63 17.87 -2.27 -13.94
N PRO A 64 18.69 -3.05 -13.20
CA PRO A 64 18.90 -4.47 -13.53
C PRO A 64 17.63 -5.32 -13.32
N ALA A 65 16.75 -4.97 -12.38
CA ALA A 65 15.44 -5.62 -12.21
C ALA A 65 14.54 -5.38 -13.43
N LEU A 66 14.45 -4.14 -13.89
CA LEU A 66 13.68 -3.78 -15.09
C LEU A 66 14.18 -4.52 -16.35
N ALA A 67 15.51 -4.65 -16.49
CA ALA A 67 16.11 -5.43 -17.56
C ALA A 67 15.74 -6.91 -17.47
N ALA A 68 15.76 -7.50 -16.27
CA ALA A 68 15.35 -8.89 -16.06
C ALA A 68 13.88 -9.12 -16.41
N ILE A 69 12.97 -8.22 -15.98
CA ILE A 69 11.54 -8.26 -16.29
C ILE A 69 11.31 -8.26 -17.80
N ARG A 70 11.93 -7.34 -18.54
CA ARG A 70 11.76 -7.24 -20.00
C ARG A 70 12.28 -8.48 -20.74
N THR A 71 13.36 -9.09 -20.25
CA THR A 71 13.89 -10.34 -20.83
C THR A 71 12.97 -11.52 -20.51
N LEU A 72 12.47 -11.63 -19.27
CA LEU A 72 11.52 -12.67 -18.87
C LEU A 72 10.23 -12.59 -19.69
N ASP A 73 9.68 -11.39 -19.83
CA ASP A 73 8.45 -11.13 -20.58
C ASP A 73 8.56 -11.54 -22.05
N LEU A 74 9.42 -10.86 -22.83
CA LEU A 74 9.40 -11.06 -24.28
C LEU A 74 10.30 -12.20 -24.74
N GLU A 75 11.52 -12.31 -24.21
CA GLU A 75 12.51 -13.23 -24.77
C GLU A 75 12.34 -14.65 -24.24
N VAL A 76 11.88 -14.80 -23.00
CA VAL A 76 11.73 -16.09 -22.33
C VAL A 76 10.30 -16.59 -22.46
N ILE A 77 9.30 -15.89 -21.91
CA ILE A 77 7.94 -16.42 -21.86
C ILE A 77 7.26 -16.28 -23.20
N LYS A 78 7.03 -15.05 -23.67
CA LYS A 78 6.25 -14.79 -24.90
C LYS A 78 6.82 -15.55 -26.09
N ASN A 79 8.12 -15.41 -26.36
CA ASN A 79 8.70 -16.04 -27.54
C ASN A 79 8.67 -17.57 -27.48
N SER A 80 8.61 -18.20 -26.30
CA SER A 80 8.56 -19.66 -26.16
C SER A 80 7.18 -20.25 -26.38
N GLN A 81 6.16 -19.40 -26.49
CA GLN A 81 4.79 -19.81 -26.70
C GLN A 81 4.48 -20.00 -28.19
N THR A 82 3.51 -20.87 -28.47
CA THR A 82 2.89 -20.99 -29.79
C THR A 82 2.22 -19.66 -30.18
N PRO A 83 1.93 -19.39 -31.47
CA PRO A 83 1.23 -18.16 -31.87
C PRO A 83 -0.11 -17.95 -31.14
N ALA A 84 -0.87 -19.02 -30.89
CA ALA A 84 -2.12 -18.93 -30.13
C ALA A 84 -1.89 -18.57 -28.65
N ASP A 85 -0.89 -19.20 -28.02
CA ASP A 85 -0.54 -18.92 -26.63
C ASP A 85 0.14 -17.55 -26.46
N GLN A 86 0.81 -17.02 -27.48
CA GLN A 86 1.32 -15.64 -27.48
C GLN A 86 0.19 -14.60 -27.40
N THR A 87 -0.91 -14.84 -28.12
CA THR A 87 -2.12 -14.00 -28.01
C THR A 87 -2.69 -14.10 -26.62
N ARG A 88 -2.92 -15.33 -26.12
CA ARG A 88 -3.42 -15.56 -24.76
C ARG A 88 -2.54 -14.90 -23.69
N TYR A 89 -1.22 -15.01 -23.79
CA TYR A 89 -0.28 -14.34 -22.90
C TYR A 89 -0.38 -12.82 -22.97
N THR A 90 -0.52 -12.26 -24.18
CA THR A 90 -0.68 -10.82 -24.40
C THR A 90 -2.00 -10.31 -23.81
N ASP A 91 -3.06 -11.11 -23.87
CA ASP A 91 -4.36 -10.83 -23.25
C ASP A 91 -4.27 -10.89 -21.74
N THR A 92 -3.61 -11.91 -21.16
CA THR A 92 -3.36 -12.01 -19.72
C THR A 92 -2.56 -10.80 -19.20
N LEU A 93 -1.53 -10.36 -19.91
CA LEU A 93 -0.80 -9.11 -19.61
C LEU A 93 -1.69 -7.86 -19.64
N ALA A 94 -2.81 -7.89 -20.37
CA ALA A 94 -3.72 -6.76 -20.49
C ALA A 94 -4.84 -6.78 -19.44
N SER A 95 -5.30 -7.97 -19.04
CA SER A 95 -6.48 -8.14 -18.19
C SER A 95 -6.17 -8.29 -16.70
N GLU A 96 -4.98 -8.79 -16.35
CA GLU A 96 -4.60 -9.02 -14.95
C GLU A 96 -3.70 -7.91 -14.42
N LEU A 97 -3.87 -7.56 -13.13
CA LEU A 97 -3.13 -6.46 -12.50
C LEU A 97 -1.61 -6.70 -12.54
N GLU A 98 -1.14 -7.88 -12.16
CA GLU A 98 0.29 -8.21 -12.16
C GLU A 98 0.87 -8.27 -13.59
N GLY A 99 0.05 -8.67 -14.57
CA GLY A 99 0.41 -8.61 -15.98
C GLY A 99 0.53 -7.17 -16.48
N GLN A 100 -0.39 -6.29 -16.06
CA GLN A 100 -0.33 -4.86 -16.35
C GLN A 100 0.89 -4.20 -15.69
N VAL A 101 1.30 -4.65 -14.49
CA VAL A 101 2.56 -4.21 -13.86
C VAL A 101 3.75 -4.53 -14.75
N VAL A 102 3.90 -5.79 -15.19
CA VAL A 102 5.00 -6.22 -16.08
C VAL A 102 5.02 -5.36 -17.35
N ARG A 103 3.85 -5.16 -17.97
CA ARG A 103 3.71 -4.34 -19.17
C ARG A 103 4.03 -2.85 -18.91
N GLY A 104 3.58 -2.29 -17.80
CA GLY A 104 3.81 -0.90 -17.42
C GLY A 104 5.29 -0.61 -17.14
N LEU A 105 5.99 -1.53 -16.48
CA LEU A 105 7.43 -1.40 -16.18
C LEU A 105 8.32 -1.40 -17.44
N LEU A 106 7.81 -1.89 -18.59
CA LEU A 106 8.52 -1.78 -19.86
C LEU A 106 8.73 -0.32 -20.30
N LEU A 107 7.82 0.60 -19.92
CA LEU A 107 7.97 2.02 -20.21
C LEU A 107 9.26 2.57 -19.59
N LEU A 108 9.49 2.27 -18.31
CA LEU A 108 10.65 2.72 -17.58
C LEU A 108 11.93 2.06 -18.09
N ARG A 109 11.88 0.74 -18.35
CA ARG A 109 13.00 0.01 -18.94
C ARG A 109 13.43 0.62 -20.28
N ASN A 110 12.47 0.93 -21.16
CA ASN A 110 12.78 1.48 -22.48
C ASN A 110 13.35 2.90 -22.38
N ALA A 111 12.84 3.69 -21.44
CA ALA A 111 13.38 5.01 -21.16
C ALA A 111 14.84 4.94 -20.69
N ASP A 112 15.14 4.07 -19.73
CA ASP A 112 16.48 3.89 -19.15
C ASP A 112 17.55 3.53 -20.21
N ILE A 113 17.16 2.81 -21.27
CA ILE A 113 18.09 2.36 -22.32
C ILE A 113 18.15 3.32 -23.50
N HIS A 114 17.02 3.92 -23.89
CA HIS A 114 16.89 4.59 -25.18
C HIS A 114 16.72 6.10 -25.09
N LEU A 115 16.50 6.65 -23.89
CA LEU A 115 16.24 8.08 -23.70
C LEU A 115 17.32 8.69 -22.79
N PRO A 116 17.68 9.97 -23.01
CA PRO A 116 18.54 10.72 -22.10
C PRO A 116 17.72 11.20 -20.89
N ALA A 117 17.01 10.29 -20.23
CA ALA A 117 16.14 10.58 -19.10
C ALA A 117 16.32 9.51 -18.01
N THR A 118 16.65 9.96 -16.81
CA THR A 118 16.79 9.06 -15.65
C THR A 118 15.41 8.62 -15.16
N VAL A 119 15.26 7.33 -14.90
CA VAL A 119 14.12 6.80 -14.16
C VAL A 119 14.34 7.15 -12.69
N ASP A 120 13.54 8.08 -12.18
CA ASP A 120 13.62 8.54 -10.80
C ASP A 120 12.34 8.16 -10.03
N VAL A 121 12.50 7.90 -8.74
CA VAL A 121 11.44 7.46 -7.83
C VAL A 121 11.26 8.48 -6.71
N GLN A 122 10.04 8.59 -6.21
CA GLN A 122 9.70 9.50 -5.11
C GLN A 122 9.67 8.72 -3.79
N ALA A 123 9.99 9.38 -2.68
CA ALA A 123 9.69 8.85 -1.36
C ALA A 123 8.19 9.06 -1.09
N ASP A 124 7.46 7.97 -0.85
CA ASP A 124 6.07 8.04 -0.36
C ASP A 124 6.05 8.38 1.12
N ARG A 125 6.79 7.60 1.90
CA ARG A 125 6.94 7.78 3.34
C ARG A 125 8.31 7.34 3.80
N VAL A 126 8.63 7.79 5.02
CA VAL A 126 9.82 7.37 5.75
C VAL A 126 9.35 6.68 7.02
N VAL A 127 9.69 5.41 7.18
CA VAL A 127 9.27 4.54 8.30
C VAL A 127 10.50 4.20 9.14
N GLY A 128 10.38 4.28 10.46
CA GLY A 128 11.45 3.87 11.37
C GLY A 128 11.43 4.64 12.68
N GLU A 129 12.14 4.10 13.68
CA GLU A 129 12.32 4.73 14.99
C GLU A 129 13.77 4.49 15.45
N GLY A 130 14.38 5.51 16.07
CA GLY A 130 15.72 5.41 16.67
C GLY A 130 16.83 5.11 15.65
N ALA A 131 17.21 3.84 15.52
CA ALA A 131 18.45 3.36 14.90
C ALA A 131 18.51 3.45 13.36
N GLY A 132 17.45 3.93 12.70
CA GLY A 132 17.46 4.16 11.27
C GLY A 132 16.09 4.55 10.73
N PHE A 133 16.10 5.35 9.66
CA PHE A 133 14.93 5.67 8.86
C PHE A 133 15.01 4.91 7.55
N ARG A 134 13.88 4.34 7.14
CA ARG A 134 13.72 3.63 5.88
C ARG A 134 12.82 4.41 4.95
N VAL A 135 13.22 4.52 3.70
CA VAL A 135 12.40 5.14 2.66
C VAL A 135 11.51 4.09 2.03
N MET A 136 10.26 4.44 1.74
CA MET A 136 9.36 3.62 0.94
C MET A 136 9.22 4.27 -0.44
N PRO A 137 9.99 3.83 -1.45
CA PRO A 137 10.00 4.47 -2.75
C PRO A 137 8.76 4.09 -3.57
N ILE A 138 8.14 5.07 -4.21
CA ILE A 138 7.04 4.92 -5.17
C ILE A 138 7.45 5.39 -6.56
N TRP A 139 6.81 4.80 -7.58
CA TRP A 139 6.91 5.30 -8.93
C TRP A 139 6.21 6.66 -9.07
N LYS A 140 6.84 7.58 -9.81
CA LYS A 140 6.23 8.87 -10.13
C LYS A 140 4.89 8.67 -10.83
N SER A 141 3.92 9.53 -10.52
CA SER A 141 2.69 9.61 -11.31
C SER A 141 3.03 9.91 -12.77
N TYR A 142 2.20 9.42 -13.70
CA TYR A 142 2.51 9.49 -15.12
C TYR A 142 2.83 10.92 -15.58
N ASP A 143 2.08 11.92 -15.11
CA ASP A 143 2.26 13.32 -15.50
C ASP A 143 3.52 13.98 -14.93
N LYS A 144 4.13 13.36 -13.92
CA LYS A 144 5.40 13.78 -13.32
C LYS A 144 6.61 13.11 -13.96
N LEU A 145 6.41 12.17 -14.88
CA LEU A 145 7.51 11.63 -15.68
C LEU A 145 8.07 12.69 -16.64
N PRO A 146 9.39 12.65 -16.95
CA PRO A 146 9.99 13.47 -17.99
C PRO A 146 9.19 13.41 -19.30
N SER A 147 9.04 14.55 -19.97
CA SER A 147 8.27 14.64 -21.23
C SER A 147 8.76 13.64 -22.28
N ALA A 148 10.09 13.45 -22.39
CA ALA A 148 10.70 12.49 -23.30
C ALA A 148 10.19 11.04 -23.10
N ILE A 149 9.93 10.64 -21.85
CA ILE A 149 9.35 9.32 -21.53
C ILE A 149 7.86 9.31 -21.94
N ARG A 150 7.10 10.35 -21.56
CA ARG A 150 5.65 10.42 -21.79
C ARG A 150 5.26 10.46 -23.27
N THR A 151 6.12 11.02 -24.11
CA THR A 151 5.89 11.17 -25.56
C THR A 151 6.71 10.19 -26.39
N SER A 152 7.36 9.20 -25.77
CA SER A 152 8.20 8.25 -26.51
C SER A 152 7.35 7.43 -27.48
N THR A 153 7.73 7.38 -28.76
CA THR A 153 7.08 6.54 -29.78
C THR A 153 7.69 5.15 -29.87
N GLY A 154 8.88 4.95 -29.27
CA GLY A 154 9.56 3.66 -29.19
C GLY A 154 8.94 2.67 -28.19
N THR A 155 7.97 3.12 -27.39
CA THR A 155 7.24 2.29 -26.45
C THR A 155 5.78 2.17 -26.88
N ALA A 156 5.21 0.96 -26.82
CA ALA A 156 3.83 0.73 -27.21
C ALA A 156 2.85 1.52 -26.32
N ALA A 157 1.80 2.09 -26.90
CA ALA A 157 0.78 2.86 -26.17
C ALA A 157 0.14 2.07 -25.01
N SER A 158 0.01 0.75 -25.16
CA SER A 158 -0.48 -0.13 -24.11
C SER A 158 0.40 -0.16 -22.85
N ALA A 159 1.71 0.03 -22.97
CA ALA A 159 2.61 0.15 -21.82
C ALA A 159 2.43 1.50 -21.10
N HIS A 160 2.15 2.58 -21.83
CA HIS A 160 1.81 3.86 -21.20
C HIS A 160 0.50 3.77 -20.41
N SER A 161 -0.53 3.14 -20.98
CA SER A 161 -1.79 2.91 -20.27
C SER A 161 -1.61 1.98 -19.06
N ALA A 162 -0.89 0.88 -19.22
CA ALA A 162 -0.61 -0.04 -18.13
C ALA A 162 0.21 0.62 -17.01
N TYR A 163 1.16 1.49 -17.34
CA TYR A 163 1.90 2.26 -16.34
C TYR A 163 0.95 3.15 -15.51
N ARG A 164 0.05 3.90 -16.17
CA ARG A 164 -0.92 4.77 -15.47
C ARG A 164 -1.81 3.99 -14.50
N VAL A 165 -2.25 2.81 -14.92
CA VAL A 165 -3.24 2.02 -14.18
C VAL A 165 -2.59 1.19 -13.07
N ALA A 166 -1.43 0.58 -13.33
CA ALA A 166 -0.90 -0.50 -12.50
C ALA A 166 0.47 -0.22 -11.88
N VAL A 167 1.16 0.87 -12.23
CA VAL A 167 2.53 1.16 -11.75
C VAL A 167 2.63 2.54 -11.09
N ALA A 168 2.08 3.58 -11.72
CA ALA A 168 2.14 4.96 -11.25
C ALA A 168 1.63 5.09 -9.80
N GLY A 169 2.41 5.75 -8.94
CA GLY A 169 2.05 5.97 -7.53
C GLY A 169 2.15 4.73 -6.63
N ARG A 170 2.50 3.55 -7.17
CA ARG A 170 2.67 2.34 -6.37
C ARG A 170 4.09 2.18 -5.87
N LEU A 171 4.24 1.45 -4.76
CA LEU A 171 5.54 1.12 -4.19
C LEU A 171 6.37 0.31 -5.20
N VAL A 172 7.62 0.74 -5.39
CA VAL A 172 8.57 0.07 -6.28
C VAL A 172 8.66 -1.41 -5.92
N ILE A 173 8.87 -1.71 -4.64
CA ILE A 173 9.03 -3.09 -4.19
C ILE A 173 7.79 -3.95 -4.49
N GLU A 174 6.58 -3.41 -4.30
CA GLU A 174 5.36 -4.17 -4.57
C GLU A 174 5.22 -4.49 -6.05
N THR A 175 5.55 -3.56 -6.94
CA THR A 175 5.50 -3.81 -8.38
C THR A 175 6.56 -4.83 -8.83
N LEU A 176 7.74 -4.86 -8.21
CA LEU A 176 8.75 -5.89 -8.49
C LEU A 176 8.29 -7.27 -7.99
N LEU A 177 7.66 -7.32 -6.82
CA LEU A 177 7.05 -8.53 -6.27
C LEU A 177 5.85 -9.02 -7.11
N ASP A 178 5.03 -8.11 -7.64
CA ASP A 178 3.95 -8.44 -8.59
C ASP A 178 4.52 -9.06 -9.87
N ALA A 179 5.59 -8.49 -10.43
CA ALA A 179 6.25 -9.06 -11.60
C ALA A 179 6.82 -10.46 -11.33
N LEU A 180 7.45 -10.68 -10.16
CA LEU A 180 7.89 -12.01 -9.71
C LEU A 180 6.72 -12.99 -9.58
N ALA A 181 5.62 -12.58 -8.94
CA ALA A 181 4.43 -13.40 -8.78
C ALA A 181 3.84 -13.80 -10.15
N PHE A 182 3.75 -12.84 -11.07
CA PHE A 182 3.27 -13.07 -12.43
C PHE A 182 4.13 -14.10 -13.18
N PHE A 183 5.46 -13.94 -13.20
CA PHE A 183 6.34 -14.86 -13.90
C PHE A 183 6.37 -16.26 -13.26
N ARG A 184 6.27 -16.35 -11.94
CA ARG A 184 6.14 -17.64 -11.24
C ARG A 184 4.83 -18.36 -11.60
N ARG A 185 3.72 -17.63 -11.75
CA ARG A 185 2.46 -18.21 -12.24
C ARG A 185 2.56 -18.66 -13.69
N CYS A 186 3.28 -17.91 -14.53
CA CYS A 186 3.54 -18.30 -15.92
C CYS A 186 4.30 -19.63 -15.98
N ASP A 187 5.40 -19.75 -15.23
CA ASP A 187 6.16 -20.98 -15.15
C ASP A 187 6.82 -21.16 -13.75
N PRO A 188 6.24 -22.02 -12.89
CA PRO A 188 6.75 -22.27 -11.53
C PRO A 188 8.13 -22.90 -11.47
N SER A 189 8.69 -23.38 -12.59
CA SER A 189 10.01 -24.03 -12.63
C SER A 189 11.17 -23.06 -12.87
N LEU A 190 10.87 -21.79 -13.18
CA LEU A 190 11.86 -20.73 -13.36
C LEU A 190 12.52 -20.26 -12.05
N PRO A 191 11.79 -19.96 -10.96
CA PRO A 191 12.41 -19.50 -9.73
C PRO A 191 13.28 -20.59 -9.08
N ARG A 192 14.30 -20.15 -8.34
CA ARG A 192 15.09 -21.05 -7.49
C ARG A 192 14.46 -21.14 -6.11
N LEU A 193 14.39 -22.36 -5.59
CA LEU A 193 13.93 -22.65 -4.24
C LEU A 193 15.12 -22.96 -3.35
N VAL A 194 15.00 -22.61 -2.06
CA VAL A 194 15.95 -23.04 -1.05
C VAL A 194 15.92 -24.56 -0.96
N THR A 195 17.10 -25.18 -0.91
CA THR A 195 17.21 -26.65 -0.90
C THR A 195 16.52 -27.22 0.33
N GLY A 196 15.52 -28.07 0.11
CA GLY A 196 14.74 -28.71 1.18
C GLY A 196 13.52 -27.93 1.65
N THR A 197 13.21 -26.76 1.07
CA THR A 197 12.01 -25.98 1.41
C THR A 197 11.17 -25.64 0.17
N GLN A 198 10.04 -24.94 0.37
CA GLN A 198 9.22 -24.36 -0.71
C GLN A 198 9.48 -22.85 -0.86
N ASP A 199 10.45 -22.31 -0.11
CA ASP A 199 10.74 -20.88 -0.11
C ASP A 199 11.58 -20.51 -1.33
N LEU A 200 11.30 -19.34 -1.87
CA LEU A 200 12.11 -18.75 -2.92
C LEU A 200 13.46 -18.34 -2.34
N GLU A 201 14.55 -18.59 -3.07
CA GLU A 201 15.84 -17.98 -2.72
C GLU A 201 15.67 -16.46 -2.58
N TYR A 202 16.29 -15.88 -1.55
CA TYR A 202 16.23 -14.46 -1.17
C TYR A 202 14.93 -13.97 -0.50
N PHE A 203 13.95 -14.84 -0.31
CA PHE A 203 12.70 -14.48 0.37
C PHE A 203 12.46 -15.35 1.62
N PRO A 204 11.72 -14.86 2.63
CA PRO A 204 11.16 -13.50 2.72
C PRO A 204 12.25 -12.42 2.84
N LEU A 205 11.94 -11.22 2.33
CA LEU A 205 12.80 -10.06 2.51
C LEU A 205 13.00 -9.76 4.01
N ARG A 206 14.16 -9.19 4.34
CA ARG A 206 14.50 -8.83 5.73
C ARG A 206 13.46 -7.85 6.30
N PRO A 207 12.89 -8.08 7.49
CA PRO A 207 12.02 -7.11 8.13
C PRO A 207 12.81 -5.89 8.61
N TYR A 208 12.28 -4.69 8.39
CA TYR A 208 12.89 -3.44 8.87
C TYR A 208 11.99 -2.62 9.80
N THR A 209 10.67 -2.82 9.76
CA THR A 209 9.71 -2.16 10.66
C THR A 209 8.81 -3.18 11.34
N THR A 210 8.33 -2.82 12.53
CA THR A 210 7.32 -3.58 13.28
C THR A 210 5.97 -2.86 13.34
N HIS A 211 5.89 -1.62 12.85
CA HIS A 211 4.73 -0.74 13.00
C HIS A 211 4.01 -0.44 11.69
N ASP A 212 4.46 -1.02 10.57
CA ASP A 212 3.87 -0.82 9.25
C ASP A 212 3.89 -2.13 8.46
N TYR A 213 3.02 -2.22 7.46
CA TYR A 213 2.96 -3.36 6.55
C TYR A 213 4.13 -3.36 5.57
N GLU A 214 4.89 -4.46 5.59
CA GLU A 214 5.96 -4.76 4.65
C GLU A 214 5.61 -6.01 3.85
N ARG A 215 5.29 -5.86 2.56
CA ARG A 215 5.20 -7.01 1.66
C ARG A 215 6.60 -7.57 1.40
N ARG A 216 6.90 -8.72 2.01
CA ARG A 216 8.25 -9.34 2.01
C ARG A 216 8.36 -10.59 1.14
N HIS A 217 7.28 -11.01 0.49
CA HIS A 217 7.26 -12.18 -0.37
C HIS A 217 6.26 -11.94 -1.53
N PRO A 218 6.50 -12.43 -2.75
CA PRO A 218 5.56 -12.25 -3.87
C PRO A 218 4.17 -12.86 -3.58
N ASP A 219 4.10 -13.92 -2.79
CA ASP A 219 2.83 -14.56 -2.39
C ASP A 219 2.09 -13.83 -1.26
N MET A 220 2.71 -12.84 -0.61
CA MET A 220 2.00 -12.02 0.37
C MET A 220 1.07 -11.04 -0.37
N PRO A 221 -0.08 -10.66 0.23
CA PRO A 221 -0.96 -9.65 -0.33
C PRO A 221 -0.24 -8.30 -0.53
N ASN A 222 -0.75 -7.44 -1.41
CA ASN A 222 -0.24 -6.06 -1.49
C ASN A 222 -0.85 -5.19 -0.38
N ARG A 223 -0.27 -4.00 -0.15
CA ARG A 223 -0.70 -3.07 0.91
C ARG A 223 -2.19 -2.74 0.79
N ALA A 224 -2.71 -2.47 -0.40
CA ALA A 224 -4.12 -2.14 -0.59
C ALA A 224 -5.05 -3.28 -0.14
N GLN A 225 -4.69 -4.54 -0.43
CA GLN A 225 -5.43 -5.71 0.05
C GLN A 225 -5.39 -5.84 1.57
N VAL A 226 -4.23 -5.62 2.20
CA VAL A 226 -4.09 -5.67 3.66
C VAL A 226 -4.80 -4.49 4.33
N GLU A 227 -4.71 -3.29 3.77
CA GLU A 227 -5.41 -2.10 4.28
C GLU A 227 -6.92 -2.30 4.25
N GLU A 228 -7.48 -2.88 3.19
CA GLU A 228 -8.91 -3.21 3.13
C GLU A 228 -9.31 -4.21 4.22
N GLN A 229 -8.53 -5.29 4.40
CA GLN A 229 -8.78 -6.28 5.45
C GLN A 229 -8.68 -5.67 6.86
N VAL A 230 -7.65 -4.86 7.10
CA VAL A 230 -7.44 -4.16 8.37
C VAL A 230 -8.56 -3.16 8.62
N ARG A 231 -8.99 -2.42 7.59
CA ARG A 231 -10.11 -1.48 7.65
C ARG A 231 -11.38 -2.21 8.07
N GLN A 232 -11.72 -3.28 7.35
CA GLN A 232 -12.91 -4.07 7.61
C GLN A 232 -12.91 -4.62 9.05
N ALA A 233 -11.85 -5.32 9.45
CA ALA A 233 -11.74 -5.90 10.79
C ALA A 233 -11.81 -4.84 11.90
N THR A 234 -11.22 -3.67 11.66
CA THR A 234 -11.23 -2.53 12.59
C THR A 234 -12.62 -1.92 12.75
N GLN A 235 -13.40 -1.85 11.67
CA GLN A 235 -14.76 -1.33 11.66
C GLN A 235 -15.78 -2.31 12.28
N GLU A 236 -15.49 -3.61 12.26
CA GLU A 236 -16.31 -4.66 12.88
C GLU A 236 -16.09 -4.79 14.40
N SER A 237 -14.99 -4.24 14.93
CA SER A 237 -14.61 -4.36 16.33
C SER A 237 -14.81 -3.04 17.07
N PRO A 238 -15.54 -2.99 18.20
CA PRO A 238 -15.63 -1.79 19.02
C PRO A 238 -14.25 -1.28 19.48
N PRO A 239 -14.07 0.03 19.69
CA PRO A 239 -12.79 0.58 20.09
C PRO A 239 -12.38 0.09 21.48
N TYR A 240 -11.07 0.07 21.77
CA TYR A 240 -10.57 -0.28 23.09
C TYR A 240 -10.65 0.91 24.05
N GLY A 241 -11.30 0.74 25.19
CA GLY A 241 -11.49 1.78 26.21
C GLY A 241 -12.71 1.53 27.07
N SER A 242 -13.01 2.46 27.98
CA SER A 242 -14.23 2.41 28.79
C SER A 242 -15.40 3.15 28.16
N SER A 243 -15.11 4.19 27.37
CA SER A 243 -16.10 5.00 26.64
C SER A 243 -15.40 5.98 25.70
N ARG A 244 -16.18 6.68 24.88
CA ARG A 244 -15.71 7.82 24.08
C ARG A 244 -16.50 9.11 24.38
N GLU A 245 -15.78 10.21 24.49
CA GLU A 245 -16.32 11.56 24.68
C GLU A 245 -16.27 12.31 23.33
N ILE A 246 -17.41 12.68 22.77
CA ILE A 246 -17.55 13.51 21.57
C ILE A 246 -17.51 14.98 21.99
N LEU A 247 -16.61 15.74 21.36
CA LEU A 247 -16.36 17.15 21.67
C LEU A 247 -16.57 18.08 20.49
N HIS A 248 -16.40 17.57 19.28
CA HIS A 248 -16.45 18.40 18.07
C HIS A 248 -17.02 17.61 16.89
N ARG A 249 -17.46 18.35 15.87
CA ARG A 249 -17.96 17.80 14.61
C ARG A 249 -17.33 18.55 13.45
N LEU A 250 -16.85 17.80 12.47
CA LEU A 250 -16.44 18.29 11.16
C LEU A 250 -17.56 17.98 10.16
N ASP A 251 -17.95 18.98 9.38
CA ASP A 251 -18.92 18.83 8.29
C ASP A 251 -18.14 18.66 6.98
N LEU A 252 -18.07 17.43 6.46
CA LEU A 252 -17.30 17.06 5.27
C LEU A 252 -18.23 16.56 4.15
N ASP A 253 -17.73 16.53 2.90
CA ASP A 253 -18.51 16.15 1.71
C ASP A 253 -19.05 14.70 1.75
N GLY A 254 -18.54 13.86 2.66
CA GLY A 254 -18.99 12.47 2.89
C GLY A 254 -19.95 12.30 4.07
N GLY A 255 -20.30 13.36 4.79
CA GLY A 255 -21.12 13.32 6.01
C GLY A 255 -20.39 13.84 7.25
N PRO A 256 -21.08 13.88 8.41
CA PRO A 256 -20.49 14.39 9.64
C PRO A 256 -19.45 13.42 10.20
N VAL A 257 -18.29 13.96 10.57
CA VAL A 257 -17.24 13.25 11.31
C VAL A 257 -17.18 13.83 12.72
N TYR A 258 -17.32 12.97 13.72
CA TYR A 258 -17.28 13.36 15.12
C TYR A 258 -15.89 13.12 15.69
N CYS A 259 -15.43 14.09 16.49
CA CYS A 259 -14.08 14.13 17.02
C CYS A 259 -14.12 14.21 18.55
N GLY A 260 -13.15 13.60 19.22
CA GLY A 260 -13.15 13.54 20.67
C GLY A 260 -12.06 12.67 21.28
N TYR A 261 -12.32 12.13 22.47
CA TYR A 261 -11.37 11.29 23.19
C TYR A 261 -11.92 9.91 23.51
N SER A 262 -11.12 8.88 23.26
CA SER A 262 -11.28 7.56 23.86
C SER A 262 -10.75 7.60 25.29
N LEU A 263 -11.56 7.17 26.24
CA LEU A 263 -11.20 7.11 27.65
C LEU A 263 -10.60 5.74 27.98
N ARG A 264 -9.34 5.74 28.40
CA ARG A 264 -8.62 4.57 28.90
C ARG A 264 -7.88 4.98 30.17
N LEU A 265 -8.60 5.07 31.29
CA LEU A 265 -8.09 5.64 32.54
C LEU A 265 -6.65 5.17 32.86
N PRO A 266 -5.69 6.11 33.06
CA PRO A 266 -5.82 7.58 33.12
C PRO A 266 -5.63 8.32 31.77
N LEU A 267 -5.49 7.61 30.65
CA LEU A 267 -5.19 8.17 29.34
C LEU A 267 -6.45 8.61 28.58
N ARG A 268 -6.32 9.75 27.89
CA ARG A 268 -7.27 10.24 26.89
C ARG A 268 -6.56 10.28 25.56
N THR A 269 -7.13 9.65 24.55
CA THR A 269 -6.52 9.55 23.22
C THR A 269 -7.50 10.02 22.18
N ALA A 270 -7.05 10.91 21.30
CA ALA A 270 -7.86 11.52 20.26
C ALA A 270 -8.51 10.46 19.35
N PHE A 271 -9.71 10.75 18.84
CA PHE A 271 -10.36 10.00 17.76
C PHE A 271 -11.16 10.92 16.85
N THR A 272 -11.28 10.51 15.59
CA THR A 272 -12.15 11.03 14.53
C THR A 272 -12.89 9.87 13.86
N GLU A 273 -14.22 9.90 13.85
CA GLU A 273 -15.03 8.83 13.25
C GLU A 273 -16.31 9.32 12.58
N PRO A 274 -16.73 8.67 11.48
CA PRO A 274 -17.98 9.00 10.83
C PRO A 274 -19.18 8.52 11.67
N GLU A 275 -20.32 9.16 11.46
CA GLU A 275 -21.57 8.88 12.17
C GLU A 275 -21.97 7.39 12.15
N ASP A 276 -21.84 6.74 10.99
CA ASP A 276 -22.23 5.35 10.79
C ASP A 276 -21.35 4.37 11.57
N GLN A 277 -20.07 4.69 11.80
CA GLN A 277 -19.21 3.87 12.66
C GLN A 277 -19.61 4.03 14.13
N ILE A 278 -19.88 5.26 14.59
CA ILE A 278 -20.27 5.50 15.98
C ILE A 278 -21.60 4.79 16.28
N ALA A 279 -22.56 4.83 15.34
CA ALA A 279 -23.81 4.11 15.48
C ALA A 279 -23.57 2.60 15.65
N ARG A 280 -22.73 2.00 14.78
CA ARG A 280 -22.35 0.58 14.88
C ARG A 280 -21.70 0.23 16.22
N ASP A 281 -20.81 1.08 16.72
CA ASP A 281 -20.15 0.86 18.01
C ASP A 281 -21.15 0.89 19.18
N ILE A 282 -22.12 1.84 19.16
CA ILE A 282 -23.18 1.94 20.17
C ILE A 282 -24.09 0.71 20.12
N GLU A 283 -24.48 0.25 18.93
CA GLU A 283 -25.27 -0.96 18.74
C GLU A 283 -24.53 -2.22 19.23
N ALA A 284 -23.19 -2.25 19.09
CA ALA A 284 -22.33 -3.27 19.67
C ALA A 284 -22.12 -3.13 21.20
N GLY A 285 -22.75 -2.13 21.83
CA GLY A 285 -22.74 -1.92 23.27
C GLY A 285 -21.59 -1.05 23.79
N PHE A 286 -20.83 -0.39 22.92
CA PHE A 286 -19.77 0.52 23.34
C PHE A 286 -20.32 1.92 23.66
N PRO A 287 -20.07 2.45 24.87
CA PRO A 287 -20.70 3.69 25.31
C PRO A 287 -20.04 4.95 24.72
N TYR A 288 -20.87 5.85 24.22
CA TYR A 288 -20.50 7.20 23.80
C TYR A 288 -21.22 8.25 24.66
N VAL A 289 -20.53 9.36 24.91
CA VAL A 289 -21.10 10.56 25.54
C VAL A 289 -20.70 11.80 24.73
N ALA A 290 -21.52 12.84 24.77
CA ALA A 290 -21.22 14.14 24.17
C ALA A 290 -21.27 15.22 25.25
N HIS A 291 -20.44 16.25 25.11
CA HIS A 291 -20.56 17.46 25.91
C HIS A 291 -21.39 18.48 25.14
N ASP A 292 -22.40 19.06 25.78
CA ASP A 292 -23.07 20.22 25.21
C ASP A 292 -22.25 21.51 25.43
N GLU A 293 -22.72 22.64 24.87
CA GLU A 293 -22.05 23.93 24.97
C GLU A 293 -21.85 24.43 26.42
N HIS A 294 -22.63 23.91 27.37
CA HIS A 294 -22.52 24.19 28.80
C HIS A 294 -21.56 23.24 29.52
N GLY A 295 -21.09 22.19 28.83
CA GLY A 295 -20.18 21.18 29.35
C GLY A 295 -20.88 20.00 30.01
N ASP A 296 -22.23 19.95 30.00
CA ASP A 296 -22.96 18.81 30.56
C ASP A 296 -22.73 17.56 29.71
N VAL A 297 -22.50 16.44 30.40
CA VAL A 297 -22.28 15.14 29.76
C VAL A 297 -23.63 14.50 29.43
N ARG A 298 -23.86 14.22 28.16
CA ARG A 298 -25.07 13.56 27.65
C ARG A 298 -24.72 12.19 27.07
N PRO A 299 -25.40 11.10 27.47
CA PRO A 299 -25.23 9.81 26.79
C PRO A 299 -25.70 9.94 25.34
N VAL A 300 -24.94 9.34 24.43
CA VAL A 300 -25.28 9.23 23.01
C VAL A 300 -25.87 7.85 22.75
N ALA A 301 -26.97 7.81 22.02
CA ALA A 301 -27.66 6.59 21.63
C ALA A 301 -28.02 6.63 20.14
N VAL A 302 -28.36 5.47 19.59
CA VAL A 302 -28.94 5.34 18.24
C VAL A 302 -30.46 5.29 18.38
N ASP A 303 -31.17 6.14 17.65
CA ASP A 303 -32.63 6.13 17.65
C ASP A 303 -33.24 5.07 16.72
N ALA A 304 -34.57 4.97 16.67
CA ALA A 304 -35.26 3.99 15.83
C ALA A 304 -35.05 4.17 14.31
N THR A 305 -34.49 5.30 13.88
CA THR A 305 -34.16 5.60 12.49
C THR A 305 -32.68 5.43 12.17
N GLY A 306 -31.87 5.01 13.15
CA GLY A 306 -30.42 4.86 12.99
C GLY A 306 -29.63 6.17 13.19
N GLN A 307 -30.27 7.24 13.64
CA GLN A 307 -29.59 8.53 13.88
C GLN A 307 -28.98 8.60 15.27
N LEU A 308 -27.84 9.28 15.39
CA LEU A 308 -27.25 9.57 16.69
C LEU A 308 -28.06 10.64 17.41
N VAL A 309 -28.44 10.36 18.66
CA VAL A 309 -29.18 11.29 19.53
C VAL A 309 -28.51 11.43 20.89
N ALA A 310 -28.55 12.64 21.44
CA ALA A 310 -28.11 12.95 22.81
C ALA A 310 -29.27 13.65 23.53
N ALA A 311 -29.76 13.04 24.61
CA ALA A 311 -30.92 13.53 25.37
C ALA A 311 -32.16 13.84 24.50
N GLY A 312 -32.42 13.03 23.47
CA GLY A 312 -33.54 13.20 22.55
C GLY A 312 -33.34 14.24 21.43
N THR A 313 -32.19 14.92 21.41
CA THR A 313 -31.81 15.83 20.32
C THR A 313 -30.91 15.11 19.34
N PRO A 314 -31.13 15.20 18.01
CA PRO A 314 -30.17 14.70 17.02
C PRO A 314 -28.79 15.28 17.28
N LEU A 315 -27.76 14.43 17.33
CA LEU A 315 -26.39 14.85 17.65
C LEU A 315 -25.89 15.90 16.65
N ALA A 316 -26.31 15.80 15.38
CA ALA A 316 -26.05 16.80 14.35
C ALA A 316 -26.71 18.18 14.60
N LYS A 317 -27.57 18.32 15.60
CA LYS A 317 -28.18 19.60 16.02
C LYS A 317 -27.73 20.03 17.41
N LEU A 318 -26.97 19.19 18.12
CA LEU A 318 -26.43 19.53 19.43
C LEU A 318 -25.31 20.56 19.27
N ALA A 319 -25.40 21.68 19.99
CA ALA A 319 -24.31 22.63 20.09
C ALA A 319 -23.18 21.99 20.90
N LEU A 320 -22.13 21.53 20.20
CA LEU A 320 -20.92 20.99 20.81
C LEU A 320 -19.97 22.13 21.18
N PRO A 321 -19.19 22.01 22.27
CA PRO A 321 -18.25 23.04 22.68
C PRO A 321 -17.19 23.24 21.59
N THR A 322 -16.89 24.50 21.25
CA THR A 322 -15.73 24.80 20.41
C THR A 322 -14.46 24.41 21.19
N PRO A 323 -13.52 23.65 20.59
CA PRO A 323 -12.27 23.30 21.26
C PRO A 323 -11.51 24.57 21.70
N ARG A 324 -11.57 24.93 22.98
CA ARG A 324 -10.81 26.08 23.53
C ARG A 324 -9.35 25.74 23.80
N ARG A 325 -8.98 24.45 23.71
CA ARG A 325 -7.64 23.89 23.87
C ARG A 325 -7.47 22.75 22.87
N HIS A 326 -6.23 22.44 22.53
CA HIS A 326 -5.83 21.40 21.57
C HIS A 326 -6.64 20.09 21.67
N PRO A 327 -6.85 19.38 20.55
CA PRO A 327 -6.47 19.73 19.18
C PRO A 327 -7.34 20.85 18.58
N LEU A 328 -6.73 21.67 17.70
CA LEU A 328 -7.45 22.68 16.92
C LEU A 328 -8.27 21.99 15.81
N PRO A 329 -9.31 22.64 15.24
CA PRO A 329 -10.09 22.06 14.13
C PRO A 329 -9.24 21.56 12.96
N GLU A 330 -8.16 22.25 12.62
CA GLU A 330 -7.25 21.84 11.54
C GLU A 330 -6.49 20.56 11.89
N THR A 331 -6.21 20.34 13.18
CA THR A 331 -5.61 19.08 13.65
C THR A 331 -6.58 17.92 13.51
N TRP A 332 -7.86 18.13 13.85
CA TRP A 332 -8.89 17.11 13.65
C TRP A 332 -9.11 16.77 12.18
N HIS A 333 -9.06 17.76 11.30
CA HIS A 333 -9.14 17.53 9.86
C HIS A 333 -7.96 16.67 9.37
N ALA A 334 -6.73 17.01 9.77
CA ALA A 334 -5.55 16.23 9.41
C ALA A 334 -5.59 14.79 10.00
N GLU A 335 -6.08 14.63 11.23
CA GLU A 335 -6.28 13.30 11.83
C GLU A 335 -7.32 12.49 11.07
N TRP A 336 -8.41 13.11 10.62
CA TRP A 336 -9.41 12.46 9.78
C TRP A 336 -8.86 12.09 8.41
N ASP A 337 -8.11 12.96 7.74
CA ASP A 337 -7.52 12.67 6.44
C ASP A 337 -6.61 11.44 6.50
N LEU A 338 -5.80 11.33 7.57
CA LEU A 338 -5.00 10.14 7.86
C LEU A 338 -5.88 8.92 8.16
N ALA A 339 -6.87 9.05 9.04
CA ALA A 339 -7.78 7.96 9.40
C ALA A 339 -8.60 7.44 8.20
N ALA A 340 -8.97 8.31 7.27
CA ALA A 340 -9.73 7.96 6.07
C ALA A 340 -8.86 7.21 5.04
N THR A 341 -7.56 7.52 4.98
CA THR A 341 -6.66 7.00 3.93
C THR A 341 -5.73 5.88 4.41
N ASP A 342 -5.43 5.79 5.71
CA ASP A 342 -4.54 4.78 6.29
C ASP A 342 -5.31 3.90 7.30
N ALA A 343 -5.49 2.62 6.95
CA ALA A 343 -6.21 1.66 7.77
C ALA A 343 -5.47 1.31 9.08
N PHE A 344 -4.14 1.31 9.07
CA PHE A 344 -3.34 1.04 10.26
C PHE A 344 -3.41 2.22 11.23
N TRP A 345 -3.38 3.45 10.72
CA TRP A 345 -3.61 4.65 11.53
C TRP A 345 -5.00 4.61 12.18
N TYR A 346 -6.03 4.31 11.40
CA TYR A 346 -7.39 4.19 11.92
C TYR A 346 -7.54 3.14 13.02
N ARG A 347 -6.91 1.97 12.83
CA ARG A 347 -6.85 0.91 13.84
C ARG A 347 -6.15 1.36 15.11
N ASN A 348 -5.02 2.05 14.98
CA ASN A 348 -4.26 2.59 16.11
C ASN A 348 -5.08 3.62 16.89
N GLN A 349 -5.83 4.49 16.21
CA GLN A 349 -6.75 5.45 16.84
C GLN A 349 -7.87 4.74 17.63
N ARG A 350 -8.32 3.56 17.17
CA ARG A 350 -9.27 2.70 17.89
C ARG A 350 -8.61 1.85 18.99
N HIS A 351 -7.29 1.94 19.17
CA HIS A 351 -6.49 1.22 20.18
C HIS A 351 -6.63 -0.30 20.13
N LEU A 352 -6.97 -0.82 18.94
CA LEU A 352 -7.04 -2.26 18.71
C LEU A 352 -5.62 -2.78 18.52
N ARG A 353 -5.19 -3.66 19.43
CA ARG A 353 -3.93 -4.39 19.25
C ARG A 353 -4.13 -5.47 18.20
N ASP A 354 -3.04 -5.83 17.51
CA ASP A 354 -3.00 -7.03 16.66
C ASP A 354 -3.35 -8.26 17.49
N GLY A 355 -4.62 -8.64 17.42
CA GLY A 355 -5.18 -9.83 18.04
C GLY A 355 -5.11 -11.05 17.12
N THR A 356 -4.27 -11.03 16.08
CA THR A 356 -3.91 -12.17 15.22
C THR A 356 -2.90 -11.65 14.20
N GLU A 357 -1.73 -12.29 14.10
CA GLU A 357 -0.84 -12.14 12.96
C GLU A 357 -1.64 -12.50 11.69
N VAL A 358 -1.72 -11.58 10.73
CA VAL A 358 -2.16 -11.87 9.35
C VAL A 358 -0.96 -12.33 8.55
#